data_AF-A0A8D3EAW2-F1
#
_entry.id   AF-A0A8D3EAW2-F1
#
_cell.length_a   1.000
_cell.length_b   1.000
_cell.length_c   1.000
_cell.angle_alpha   90.00
_cell.angle_beta   90.00
_cell.angle_gamma   90.00
#
_symmetry.space_group_name_H-M   'P 1'
#
loop_
_entity.id
_entity.type
_entity.pdbx_description
1 polymer ?
#
loop_
_entity_poly.entity_id
_entity_poly.type
_entity_poly.pdbx_seq_one_letter_code
_entity_poly.pdbx_strand_id
1 'polypeptide(L)'
;MEVTRRNFKESLNAVCSALEEADFLAIDGEFSGISDGPNVSALTNGLDTPEERYTKLKKHSMDFVLFQFGLCTFTYNQAKSKYITKTFNFYIFPKPFNRTSPDIKFICQSSSIDFLASQGFDFNKVFCHGIPYLNQDEEAQLRKQTEERRNQHANGVGTPSYISPSSSKGPAHVPDEHKDFIERVIQKVDSLFTSSEKTVDLEPCTGFQRKLIYQTLNWKFPKGLHVETIETEKKERYIQVSRVDDDERKRREQQKLEREQEELNDAVGFSRVIHAISKSGKLVVGHNMLLDVMHTIHQFYCPLPEKSSESVSFLSRSAQHSFSGSFLTPPKSYISARSKLIEPFHNK
;
A
#
# COMPACT_ATOMS: atom_id res chain seq x y z
N MET A 1 11.06 -17.71 2.27
CA MET A 1 11.31 -16.71 1.22
C MET A 1 11.43 -15.35 1.89
N GLU A 2 12.45 -14.58 1.55
CA GLU A 2 12.65 -13.22 2.08
C GLU A 2 11.93 -12.23 1.16
N VAL A 3 10.95 -11.51 1.69
CA VAL A 3 10.08 -10.62 0.92
C VAL A 3 10.28 -9.18 1.39
N THR A 4 10.71 -8.32 0.46
CA THR A 4 10.96 -6.89 0.67
C THR A 4 10.20 -6.10 -0.41
N ARG A 5 10.22 -4.77 -0.34
CA ARG A 5 9.62 -3.90 -1.37
C ARG A 5 10.09 -4.23 -2.79
N ARG A 6 11.32 -4.73 -2.96
CA ARG A 6 11.91 -5.02 -4.28
C ARG A 6 11.22 -6.19 -4.99
N ASN A 7 10.77 -7.20 -4.25
CA ASN A 7 10.21 -8.44 -4.81
C ASN A 7 8.79 -8.74 -4.32
N PHE A 8 8.17 -7.86 -3.53
CA PHE A 8 6.84 -8.07 -2.97
C PHE A 8 5.79 -8.37 -4.06
N LYS A 9 5.72 -7.51 -5.08
CA LYS A 9 4.75 -7.64 -6.19
C LYS A 9 4.87 -8.96 -6.94
N GLU A 10 6.09 -9.38 -7.25
CA GLU A 10 6.37 -10.65 -7.92
C GLU A 10 6.05 -11.85 -7.02
N SER A 11 6.27 -11.71 -5.71
CA SER A 11 6.03 -12.76 -4.73
C SER A 11 4.55 -12.94 -4.37
N LEU A 12 3.70 -11.94 -4.60
CA LEU A 12 2.28 -11.97 -4.22
C LEU A 12 1.53 -13.15 -4.81
N ASN A 13 1.78 -13.51 -6.07
CA ASN A 13 1.13 -14.68 -6.68
C ASN A 13 1.48 -15.97 -5.93
N ALA A 14 2.76 -16.16 -5.58
CA ALA A 14 3.20 -17.32 -4.83
C ALA A 14 2.63 -17.35 -3.41
N VAL A 15 2.52 -16.19 -2.76
CA VAL A 15 1.90 -16.04 -1.43
C VAL A 15 0.41 -16.40 -1.50
N CYS A 16 -0.33 -15.85 -2.46
CA CYS A 16 -1.76 -16.13 -2.64
C CYS A 16 -2.02 -17.61 -2.92
N SER A 17 -1.26 -18.25 -3.82
CA SER A 17 -1.38 -19.69 -4.07
C SER A 17 -1.03 -20.52 -2.84
N ALA A 18 0.01 -20.14 -2.08
CA ALA A 18 0.35 -20.82 -0.83
C ALA A 18 -0.76 -20.69 0.22
N LEU A 19 -1.40 -19.53 0.32
CA LEU A 19 -2.54 -19.29 1.20
C LEU A 19 -3.77 -20.10 0.76
N GLU A 20 -4.04 -20.21 -0.55
CA GLU A 20 -5.18 -20.95 -1.10
C GLU A 20 -5.06 -22.46 -0.94
N GLU A 21 -3.85 -23.01 -1.06
CA GLU A 21 -3.57 -24.44 -0.90
C GLU A 21 -3.45 -24.90 0.57
N ALA A 22 -3.28 -23.98 1.52
CA ALA A 22 -3.03 -24.31 2.92
C ALA A 22 -4.24 -24.99 3.61
N ASP A 23 -4.00 -25.89 4.54
CA ASP A 23 -5.01 -26.32 5.51
C ASP A 23 -5.10 -25.33 6.68
N PHE A 24 -3.94 -24.86 7.16
CA PHE A 24 -3.82 -23.85 8.20
C PHE A 24 -2.53 -23.04 8.06
N LEU A 25 -2.43 -21.97 8.82
CA LEU A 25 -1.35 -20.99 8.81
C LEU A 25 -0.71 -20.90 10.19
N ALA A 26 0.59 -20.62 10.25
CA ALA A 26 1.25 -20.13 11.45
C ALA A 26 1.87 -18.76 11.18
N ILE A 27 1.77 -17.85 12.15
CA ILE A 27 2.32 -16.50 12.08
C ILE A 27 3.18 -16.20 13.30
N ASP A 28 4.13 -15.29 13.11
CA ASP A 28 5.04 -14.78 14.13
C ASP A 28 5.54 -13.39 13.71
N GLY A 29 5.74 -12.48 14.66
CA GLY A 29 6.15 -11.10 14.39
C GLY A 29 7.41 -10.71 15.14
N GLU A 30 8.30 -9.98 14.47
CA GLU A 30 9.42 -9.31 15.13
C GLU A 30 9.12 -7.82 15.30
N PHE A 31 9.42 -7.31 16.49
CA PHE A 31 9.07 -5.95 16.89
C PHE A 31 10.30 -5.07 17.12
N SER A 32 10.15 -3.76 16.93
CA SER A 32 11.18 -2.79 17.31
C SER A 32 11.41 -2.69 18.83
N GLY A 33 10.49 -3.26 19.62
CA GLY A 33 10.55 -3.37 21.07
C GLY A 33 9.27 -3.98 21.62
N ILE A 34 9.21 -4.17 22.95
CA ILE A 34 8.08 -4.86 23.61
C ILE A 34 7.33 -3.92 24.56
N SER A 35 8.06 -3.07 25.30
CA SER A 35 7.47 -2.15 26.25
C SER A 35 8.32 -0.88 26.43
N ASP A 36 7.63 0.27 26.51
CA ASP A 36 8.21 1.58 26.82
C ASP A 36 8.12 1.94 28.32
N GLY A 37 7.53 1.06 29.12
CA GLY A 37 7.16 1.29 30.51
C GLY A 37 7.75 0.23 31.45
N PRO A 38 6.99 -0.27 32.45
CA PRO A 38 7.50 -1.28 33.35
C PRO A 38 7.75 -2.60 32.60
N ASN A 39 8.65 -3.44 33.11
CA ASN A 39 9.00 -4.73 32.49
C ASN A 39 7.76 -5.54 32.08
N VAL A 40 7.89 -6.38 31.06
CA VAL A 40 6.81 -7.21 30.49
C VAL A 40 6.03 -7.99 31.56
N SER A 41 6.71 -8.44 32.63
CA SER A 41 6.08 -9.12 33.77
C SER A 41 5.07 -8.25 34.55
N ALA A 42 5.29 -6.94 34.60
CA ALA A 42 4.39 -5.98 35.21
C ALA A 42 3.23 -5.57 34.29
N LEU A 43 3.44 -5.60 32.97
CA LEU A 43 2.37 -5.41 31.97
C LEU A 43 1.41 -6.60 31.87
N THR A 44 1.87 -7.78 32.29
CA THR A 44 1.15 -9.05 32.21
C THR A 44 0.85 -9.62 33.59
N ASN A 45 0.65 -8.75 34.59
CA ASN A 45 0.38 -9.17 35.96
C ASN A 45 -0.81 -10.15 35.99
N GLY A 46 -0.63 -11.31 36.63
CA GLY A 46 -1.64 -12.36 36.71
C GLY A 46 -2.94 -11.95 37.42
N LEU A 47 -2.93 -10.83 38.14
CA LEU A 47 -4.10 -10.24 38.77
C LEU A 47 -4.88 -9.27 37.87
N ASP A 48 -4.33 -8.90 36.72
CA ASP A 48 -5.01 -8.01 35.79
C ASP A 48 -6.23 -8.70 35.18
N THR A 49 -7.35 -7.97 35.15
CA THR A 49 -8.47 -8.33 34.29
C THR A 49 -8.05 -8.27 32.82
N PRO A 50 -8.73 -9.00 31.91
CA PRO A 50 -8.45 -8.93 30.48
C PRO A 50 -8.46 -7.49 29.91
N GLU A 51 -9.38 -6.64 30.41
CA GLU A 51 -9.49 -5.23 30.00
C GLU A 51 -8.30 -4.40 30.48
N GLU A 52 -7.87 -4.57 31.74
CA GLU A 52 -6.70 -3.86 32.28
C GLU A 52 -5.43 -4.25 31.53
N ARG A 53 -5.25 -5.55 31.24
CA ARG A 53 -4.14 -6.05 30.45
C ARG A 53 -4.14 -5.46 29.04
N TYR A 54 -5.29 -5.47 28.37
CA TYR A 54 -5.45 -4.85 27.05
C TYR A 54 -5.08 -3.36 27.08
N THR A 55 -5.58 -2.61 28.06
CA THR A 55 -5.31 -1.18 28.21
C THR A 55 -3.82 -0.91 28.43
N LYS A 56 -3.15 -1.71 29.27
CA LYS A 56 -1.71 -1.61 29.51
C LYS A 56 -0.89 -1.88 28.25
N LEU A 57 -1.19 -2.97 27.53
CA LEU A 57 -0.49 -3.32 26.30
C LEU A 57 -0.73 -2.30 25.19
N LYS A 58 -1.97 -1.83 25.03
CA LYS A 58 -2.30 -0.77 24.06
C LYS A 58 -1.47 0.48 24.34
N LYS A 59 -1.37 0.89 25.61
CA LYS A 59 -0.64 2.09 26.02
C LYS A 59 0.88 1.95 25.91
N HIS A 60 1.43 0.80 26.25
CA HIS A 60 2.87 0.64 26.46
C HIS A 60 3.60 -0.14 25.36
N SER A 61 2.86 -0.73 24.42
CA SER A 61 3.44 -1.59 23.38
C SER A 61 3.12 -1.15 21.95
N MET A 62 2.09 -0.32 21.71
CA MET A 62 1.67 0.02 20.34
C MET A 62 2.50 1.14 19.67
N ASP A 63 3.38 1.81 20.41
CA ASP A 63 4.37 2.74 19.84
C ASP A 63 5.57 2.01 19.20
N PHE A 64 5.68 0.69 19.39
CA PHE A 64 6.62 -0.17 18.67
C PHE A 64 6.01 -0.66 17.36
N VAL A 65 6.85 -0.98 16.38
CA VAL A 65 6.43 -1.48 15.06
C VAL A 65 6.69 -2.97 14.93
N LEU A 66 5.76 -3.66 14.27
CA LEU A 66 5.99 -5.01 13.74
C LEU A 66 6.62 -4.82 12.37
N PHE A 67 7.94 -5.04 12.29
CA PHE A 67 8.70 -4.76 11.07
C PHE A 67 9.15 -6.01 10.30
N GLN A 68 8.91 -7.19 10.86
CA GLN A 68 9.04 -8.46 10.17
C GLN A 68 7.83 -9.32 10.51
N PHE A 69 7.15 -9.84 9.50
CA PHE A 69 6.05 -10.77 9.66
C PHE A 69 6.44 -12.12 9.06
N GLY A 70 6.54 -13.13 9.92
CA GLY A 70 6.69 -14.53 9.55
C GLY A 70 5.34 -15.15 9.22
N LEU A 71 5.25 -15.80 8.07
CA LEU A 71 4.10 -16.59 7.65
C LEU A 71 4.57 -17.97 7.20
N CYS A 72 3.99 -19.02 7.77
CA CYS A 72 4.17 -20.39 7.33
C CYS A 72 2.80 -20.99 6.95
N THR A 73 2.70 -21.52 5.74
CA THR A 73 1.52 -22.28 5.31
C THR A 73 1.76 -23.78 5.47
N PHE A 74 0.74 -24.53 5.83
CA PHE A 74 0.80 -25.98 6.03
C PHE A 74 -0.24 -26.67 5.17
N THR A 75 0.17 -27.61 4.32
CA THR A 75 -0.72 -28.45 3.51
C THR A 75 -0.39 -29.93 3.77
N TYR A 76 -1.37 -30.73 4.14
CA TYR A 76 -1.19 -32.14 4.42
C TYR A 76 -1.19 -32.95 3.12
N ASN A 77 -0.08 -33.60 2.81
CA ASN A 77 0.00 -34.53 1.70
C ASN A 77 -0.40 -35.93 2.15
N GLN A 78 -1.63 -36.33 1.84
CA GLN A 78 -2.19 -37.64 2.22
C GLN A 78 -1.32 -38.81 1.71
N ALA A 79 -0.86 -38.75 0.46
CA ALA A 79 -0.09 -39.83 -0.15
C ALA A 79 1.27 -40.05 0.53
N LYS A 80 1.90 -38.97 1.01
CA LYS A 80 3.19 -39.01 1.71
C LYS A 80 3.04 -39.05 3.24
N SER A 81 1.83 -38.89 3.76
CA SER A 81 1.54 -38.74 5.20
C SER A 81 2.45 -37.70 5.88
N LYS A 82 2.65 -36.56 5.23
CA LYS A 82 3.54 -35.49 5.69
C LYS A 82 2.95 -34.11 5.37
N TYR A 83 3.25 -33.13 6.22
CA TYR A 83 2.99 -31.73 5.91
C TYR A 83 4.02 -31.18 4.93
N ILE A 84 3.55 -30.39 3.97
CA ILE A 84 4.33 -29.55 3.09
C ILE A 84 4.18 -28.12 3.61
N THR A 85 5.30 -27.43 3.80
CA THR A 85 5.31 -26.06 4.31
C THR A 85 5.87 -25.08 3.30
N LYS A 86 5.34 -23.86 3.30
CA LYS A 86 5.89 -22.71 2.56
C LYS A 86 6.03 -21.53 3.52
N THR A 87 7.25 -21.02 3.67
CA THR A 87 7.57 -19.96 4.63
C THR A 87 7.91 -18.64 3.94
N PHE A 88 7.48 -17.53 4.53
CA PHE A 88 7.70 -16.18 4.05
C PHE A 88 8.06 -15.26 5.22
N ASN A 89 9.10 -14.45 5.06
CA ASN A 89 9.47 -13.39 5.98
C ASN A 89 9.26 -12.05 5.26
N PHE A 90 8.25 -11.30 5.66
CA PHE A 90 7.94 -10.01 5.08
C PHE A 90 8.57 -8.91 5.90
N TYR A 91 9.44 -8.11 5.29
CA TYR A 91 10.04 -6.94 5.93
C TYR A 91 9.20 -5.71 5.64
N ILE A 92 8.72 -5.04 6.67
CA ILE A 92 7.63 -4.07 6.61
C ILE A 92 8.11 -2.76 7.24
N PHE A 93 7.76 -1.63 6.63
CA PHE A 93 8.13 -0.32 7.17
C PHE A 93 7.11 0.75 6.76
N PRO A 94 6.67 1.64 7.68
CA PRO A 94 5.70 2.71 7.39
C PRO A 94 6.33 3.84 6.56
N LYS A 95 6.71 3.54 5.32
CA LYS A 95 7.23 4.52 4.39
C LYS A 95 6.09 5.46 3.96
N PRO A 96 6.20 6.78 4.16
CA PRO A 96 5.22 7.72 3.65
C PRO A 96 5.08 7.60 2.13
N PHE A 97 3.85 7.43 1.65
CA PHE A 97 3.58 7.29 0.22
C PHE A 97 3.85 8.59 -0.55
N ASN A 98 3.43 9.73 0.02
CA ASN A 98 3.70 11.06 -0.51
C ASN A 98 3.89 12.09 0.62
N ARG A 99 4.15 13.36 0.27
CA ARG A 99 4.39 14.44 1.25
C ARG A 99 3.20 14.77 2.16
N THR A 100 2.00 14.35 1.79
CA THR A 100 0.78 14.54 2.57
C THR A 100 0.40 13.32 3.40
N SER A 101 1.09 12.19 3.20
CA SER A 101 0.89 10.99 4.01
C SER A 101 1.38 11.20 5.45
N PRO A 102 0.77 10.53 6.43
CA PRO A 102 1.26 10.54 7.80
C PRO A 102 2.73 10.11 7.88
N ASP A 103 3.51 10.84 8.66
CA ASP A 103 4.89 10.49 8.99
C ASP A 103 4.90 9.78 10.34
N ILE A 104 4.90 8.44 10.29
CA ILE A 104 4.75 7.58 11.47
C ILE A 104 6.03 7.63 12.31
N LYS A 105 5.87 7.99 13.58
CA LYS A 105 6.91 7.92 14.59
C LYS A 105 6.76 6.63 15.38
N PHE A 106 7.85 5.92 15.60
CA PHE A 106 7.87 4.69 16.38
C PHE A 106 9.09 4.66 17.30
N ILE A 107 9.03 3.82 18.32
CA ILE A 107 10.08 3.64 19.32
C ILE A 107 10.89 2.38 19.00
N CYS A 108 12.19 2.42 19.31
CA CYS A 108 13.04 1.23 19.31
C CYS A 108 13.54 0.97 20.73
N GLN A 109 13.40 -0.27 21.21
CA GLN A 109 13.94 -0.70 22.49
C GLN A 109 15.33 -1.31 22.26
N SER A 110 16.35 -0.70 22.89
CA SER A 110 17.75 -1.09 22.70
C SER A 110 18.00 -2.59 22.89
N SER A 111 17.42 -3.22 23.92
CA SER A 111 17.60 -4.66 24.16
C SER A 111 16.98 -5.54 23.07
N SER A 112 15.86 -5.11 22.47
CA SER A 112 15.21 -5.86 21.39
C SER A 112 16.01 -5.74 20.09
N ILE A 113 16.53 -4.54 19.79
CA ILE A 113 17.41 -4.32 18.63
C ILE A 113 18.72 -5.11 18.78
N ASP A 114 19.35 -5.10 19.96
CA ASP A 114 20.55 -5.88 20.24
C ASP A 114 20.31 -7.38 20.11
N PHE A 115 19.19 -7.89 20.66
CA PHE A 115 18.80 -9.28 20.50
C PHE A 115 18.67 -9.67 19.02
N LEU A 116 17.91 -8.90 18.23
CA LEU A 116 17.73 -9.17 16.79
C LEU A 116 19.07 -9.09 16.02
N ALA A 117 19.92 -8.11 16.34
CA ALA A 117 21.26 -8.00 15.78
C ALA A 117 22.10 -9.26 16.08
N SER A 118 22.04 -9.77 17.31
CA SER A 118 22.74 -11.00 17.72
C SER A 118 22.26 -12.26 16.96
N GLN A 119 21.01 -12.25 16.46
CA GLN A 119 20.44 -13.33 15.64
C GLN A 119 20.70 -13.13 14.13
N GLY A 120 21.45 -12.10 13.73
CA GLY A 120 21.78 -11.82 12.33
C GLY A 120 20.64 -11.14 11.55
N PHE A 121 19.73 -10.45 12.23
CA PHE A 121 18.67 -9.67 11.58
C PHE A 121 19.25 -8.53 10.73
N ASP A 122 18.87 -8.46 9.46
CA ASP A 122 19.31 -7.41 8.54
C ASP A 122 18.33 -6.24 8.54
N PHE A 123 18.63 -5.22 9.34
CA PHE A 123 17.82 -4.00 9.46
C PHE A 123 17.70 -3.21 8.15
N ASN A 124 18.59 -3.38 7.17
CA ASN A 124 18.44 -2.71 5.87
C ASN A 124 17.23 -3.23 5.09
N LYS A 125 16.87 -4.51 5.30
CA LYS A 125 15.65 -5.07 4.70
C LYS A 125 14.39 -4.37 5.21
N VAL A 126 14.40 -3.88 6.45
CA VAL A 126 13.34 -3.03 7.02
C VAL A 126 13.49 -1.58 6.56
N PHE A 127 14.55 -0.89 6.99
CA PHE A 127 14.60 0.57 6.90
C PHE A 127 14.88 1.09 5.48
N CYS A 128 15.56 0.31 4.63
CA CYS A 128 15.82 0.70 3.24
C CYS A 128 14.82 0.07 2.26
N HIS A 129 14.40 -1.16 2.55
CA HIS A 129 13.66 -2.00 1.61
C HIS A 129 12.33 -2.52 2.16
N GLY A 130 11.84 -1.99 3.28
CA GLY A 130 10.57 -2.40 3.87
C GLY A 130 9.40 -2.15 2.91
N ILE A 131 8.51 -3.14 2.87
CA ILE A 131 7.23 -3.09 2.17
C ILE A 131 6.38 -2.03 2.88
N PRO A 132 5.84 -1.03 2.17
CA PRO A 132 4.91 -0.07 2.76
C PRO A 132 3.61 -0.75 3.16
N TYR A 133 2.81 -0.07 3.96
CA TYR A 133 1.47 -0.50 4.29
C TYR A 133 0.58 0.72 4.53
N LEU A 134 -0.73 0.50 4.37
CA LEU A 134 -1.78 1.42 4.82
C LEU A 134 -2.81 0.63 5.60
N ASN A 135 -3.35 1.22 6.65
CA ASN A 135 -4.53 0.66 7.30
C ASN A 135 -5.80 0.95 6.47
N GLN A 136 -6.94 0.42 6.89
CA GLN A 136 -8.21 0.52 6.15
C GLN A 136 -8.67 1.97 5.96
N ASP A 137 -8.51 2.81 6.98
CA ASP A 137 -8.94 4.21 6.93
C ASP A 137 -8.01 5.03 6.02
N GLU A 138 -6.71 4.81 6.11
CA GLU A 138 -5.70 5.43 5.26
C GLU A 138 -5.87 5.04 3.78
N GLU A 139 -6.13 3.75 3.51
CA GLU A 139 -6.43 3.26 2.18
C GLU A 139 -7.70 3.91 1.62
N ALA A 140 -8.78 3.98 2.42
CA ALA A 140 -10.04 4.59 2.02
C ALA A 140 -9.87 6.10 1.71
N GLN A 141 -9.11 6.81 2.54
CA GLN A 141 -8.78 8.22 2.33
C GLN A 141 -7.96 8.40 1.05
N LEU A 142 -6.94 7.58 0.83
CA LEU A 142 -6.08 7.67 -0.35
C LEU A 142 -6.86 7.36 -1.65
N ARG A 143 -7.73 6.34 -1.62
CA ARG A 143 -8.67 6.02 -2.71
C ARG A 143 -9.58 7.20 -3.03
N LYS A 144 -10.22 7.78 -2.02
CA LYS A 144 -11.11 8.94 -2.16
C LYS A 144 -10.37 10.16 -2.73
N GLN A 145 -9.18 10.48 -2.22
CA GLN A 145 -8.37 11.60 -2.72
C GLN A 145 -7.95 11.39 -4.19
N THR A 146 -7.64 10.15 -4.56
CA THR A 146 -7.28 9.81 -5.94
C THR A 146 -8.48 9.98 -6.87
N GLU A 147 -9.66 9.53 -6.44
CA GLU A 147 -10.91 9.72 -7.18
C GLU A 147 -11.34 11.20 -7.28
N GLU A 148 -11.25 11.97 -6.20
CA GLU A 148 -11.52 13.41 -6.20
C GLU A 148 -10.57 14.15 -7.14
N ARG A 149 -9.26 13.82 -7.11
CA ARG A 149 -8.29 14.35 -8.05
C ARG A 149 -8.67 13.99 -9.48
N ARG A 150 -9.07 12.75 -9.74
CA ARG A 150 -9.53 12.31 -11.07
C ARG A 150 -10.77 13.09 -11.53
N ASN A 151 -11.76 13.27 -10.67
CA ASN A 151 -12.98 14.01 -10.97
C ASN A 151 -12.70 15.50 -11.23
N GLN A 152 -11.76 16.10 -10.50
CA GLN A 152 -11.29 17.45 -10.78
C GLN A 152 -10.65 17.54 -12.17
N HIS A 153 -9.81 16.57 -12.55
CA HIS A 153 -9.20 16.53 -13.88
C HIS A 153 -10.23 16.28 -14.99
N ALA A 154 -11.23 15.43 -14.77
CA ALA A 154 -12.30 15.15 -15.72
C ALA A 154 -13.23 16.37 -15.94
N ASN A 155 -13.47 17.15 -14.88
CA ASN A 155 -14.26 18.38 -14.94
C ASN A 155 -13.47 19.62 -15.38
N GLY A 156 -12.18 19.47 -15.74
CA GLY A 156 -11.33 20.59 -16.19
C GLY A 156 -10.91 21.58 -15.10
N VAL A 157 -11.09 21.21 -13.82
CA VAL A 157 -10.77 22.03 -12.64
C VAL A 157 -9.47 21.58 -11.94
N GLY A 158 -8.99 20.36 -12.25
CA GLY A 158 -7.75 19.82 -11.71
C GLY A 158 -6.53 20.44 -12.38
N THR A 159 -5.66 21.05 -11.60
CA THR A 159 -4.34 21.56 -11.99
C THR A 159 -3.39 20.37 -12.19
N PRO A 160 -3.05 19.92 -13.42
CA PRO A 160 -1.69 19.44 -13.65
C PRO A 160 -0.78 20.63 -13.34
N SER A 161 0.41 20.42 -12.78
CA SER A 161 1.25 21.45 -12.15
C SER A 161 1.61 22.70 -13.01
N TYR A 162 1.11 22.82 -14.24
CA TYR A 162 1.23 23.99 -15.11
C TYR A 162 -0.03 24.40 -15.91
N ILE A 163 -1.25 23.93 -15.61
CA ILE A 163 -2.48 24.45 -16.26
C ILE A 163 -3.39 25.12 -15.22
N SER A 164 -3.52 26.44 -15.34
CA SER A 164 -4.31 27.31 -14.46
C SER A 164 -5.78 27.44 -14.93
N PRO A 165 -6.71 27.86 -14.05
CA PRO A 165 -8.13 27.50 -14.01
C PRO A 165 -9.05 28.33 -14.92
N SER A 166 -8.81 28.34 -16.24
CA SER A 166 -9.79 28.91 -17.17
C SER A 166 -10.10 27.95 -18.30
N SER A 167 -10.96 26.97 -18.02
CA SER A 167 -11.84 26.38 -19.02
C SER A 167 -12.94 27.39 -19.40
N SER A 168 -12.57 28.60 -19.80
CA SER A 168 -13.52 29.47 -20.49
C SER A 168 -13.89 28.75 -21.79
N LYS A 169 -15.17 28.38 -21.94
CA LYS A 169 -15.74 27.81 -23.18
C LYS A 169 -15.82 28.85 -24.29
N GLY A 170 -14.83 29.72 -24.42
CA GLY A 170 -14.77 30.79 -25.39
C GLY A 170 -13.34 31.04 -25.86
N PRO A 171 -13.17 31.72 -27.00
CA PRO A 171 -11.86 32.01 -27.56
C PRO A 171 -11.03 32.80 -26.54
N ALA A 172 -9.86 32.27 -26.18
CA ALA A 172 -8.92 32.94 -25.29
C ALA A 172 -8.49 34.27 -25.91
N HIS A 173 -8.58 35.36 -25.15
CA HIS A 173 -8.05 36.65 -25.58
C HIS A 173 -6.52 36.54 -25.67
N VAL A 174 -6.00 36.44 -26.89
CA VAL A 174 -4.55 36.51 -27.14
C VAL A 174 -4.16 37.98 -27.28
N PRO A 175 -3.27 38.51 -26.41
CA PRO A 175 -2.74 39.87 -26.57
C PRO A 175 -2.10 40.09 -27.94
N ASP A 176 -2.19 41.30 -28.49
CA ASP A 176 -1.76 41.61 -29.86
C ASP A 176 -0.30 41.20 -30.12
N GLU A 177 0.58 41.44 -29.15
CA GLU A 177 2.00 41.07 -29.14
C GLU A 177 2.28 39.56 -29.24
N HIS A 178 1.29 38.70 -29.02
CA HIS A 178 1.42 37.24 -29.13
C HIS A 178 0.56 36.61 -30.23
N LYS A 179 -0.24 37.40 -30.96
CA LYS A 179 -1.11 36.87 -32.02
C LYS A 179 -0.32 36.14 -33.10
N ASP A 180 0.72 36.78 -33.66
CA ASP A 180 1.54 36.18 -34.71
C ASP A 180 2.23 34.89 -34.24
N PHE A 181 2.66 34.84 -32.99
CA PHE A 181 3.28 33.66 -32.40
C PHE A 181 2.29 32.50 -32.32
N ILE A 182 1.10 32.74 -31.79
CA ILE A 182 0.06 31.71 -31.68
C ILE A 182 -0.43 31.26 -33.04
N GLU A 183 -0.55 32.17 -34.01
CA GLU A 183 -0.92 31.83 -35.38
C GLU A 183 0.10 30.92 -36.05
N ARG A 184 1.41 31.16 -35.85
CA ARG A 184 2.48 30.24 -36.31
C ARG A 184 2.37 28.86 -35.65
N VAL A 185 2.09 28.80 -34.35
CA VAL A 185 1.90 27.52 -33.63
C VAL A 185 0.69 26.76 -34.20
N ILE A 186 -0.43 27.47 -34.42
CA ILE A 186 -1.63 26.91 -35.01
C ILE A 186 -1.31 26.33 -36.40
N GLN A 187 -0.60 27.07 -37.26
CA GLN A 187 -0.24 26.61 -38.61
C GLN A 187 0.62 25.34 -38.56
N LYS A 188 1.60 25.28 -37.64
CA LYS A 188 2.40 24.05 -37.42
C LYS A 188 1.52 22.88 -37.01
N VAL A 189 0.58 23.08 -36.09
CA VAL A 189 -0.34 22.03 -35.63
C VAL A 189 -1.35 21.63 -36.72
N ASP A 190 -1.89 22.56 -37.49
CA ASP A 190 -2.76 22.28 -38.65
C ASP A 190 -2.00 21.45 -39.71
N SER A 191 -0.70 21.72 -39.91
CA SER A 191 0.14 20.93 -40.83
C SER A 191 0.31 19.47 -40.38
N LEU A 192 0.23 19.18 -39.08
CA LEU A 192 0.31 17.81 -38.53
C LEU A 192 -0.86 16.92 -38.97
N PHE A 193 -2.03 17.50 -39.26
CA PHE A 193 -3.18 16.73 -39.75
C PHE A 193 -3.00 16.29 -41.21
N THR A 194 -2.23 17.05 -41.99
CA THR A 194 -1.96 16.77 -43.41
C THR A 194 -0.66 15.98 -43.60
N SER A 195 0.28 16.10 -42.66
CA SER A 195 1.56 15.39 -42.67
C SER A 195 1.43 13.90 -42.30
N SER A 196 2.40 13.10 -42.73
CA SER A 196 2.59 11.72 -42.25
C SER A 196 3.19 11.65 -40.83
N GLU A 197 3.73 12.77 -40.34
CA GLU A 197 4.31 12.87 -39.01
C GLU A 197 3.24 12.75 -37.92
N LYS A 198 3.57 12.04 -36.84
CA LYS A 198 2.68 11.82 -35.69
C LYS A 198 2.84 12.87 -34.59
N THR A 199 3.96 13.59 -34.58
CA THR A 199 4.34 14.53 -33.52
C THR A 199 4.98 15.77 -34.11
N VAL A 200 4.74 16.93 -33.49
CA VAL A 200 5.45 18.19 -33.78
C VAL A 200 5.97 18.79 -32.48
N ASP A 201 7.24 19.16 -32.48
CA ASP A 201 7.89 19.84 -31.36
C ASP A 201 7.84 21.35 -31.59
N LEU A 202 7.31 22.08 -30.62
CA LEU A 202 7.27 23.54 -30.63
C LEU A 202 8.55 24.10 -30.01
N GLU A 203 9.02 25.25 -30.50
CA GLU A 203 10.19 25.90 -29.91
C GLU A 203 9.98 26.21 -28.42
N PRO A 204 11.06 26.17 -27.60
CA PRO A 204 11.01 26.61 -26.22
C PRO A 204 10.40 28.02 -26.11
N CYS A 205 9.39 28.17 -25.25
CA CYS A 205 8.63 29.40 -25.10
C CYS A 205 8.55 29.84 -23.64
N THR A 206 8.17 31.10 -23.42
CA THR A 206 7.95 31.62 -22.06
C THR A 206 6.76 30.93 -21.38
N GLY A 207 6.69 31.01 -20.05
CA GLY A 207 5.55 30.44 -19.31
C GLY A 207 4.19 31.02 -19.73
N PHE A 208 4.16 32.30 -20.12
CA PHE A 208 2.95 32.95 -20.62
C PHE A 208 2.55 32.46 -22.02
N GLN A 209 3.51 32.37 -22.94
CA GLN A 209 3.29 31.79 -24.27
C GLN A 209 2.81 30.33 -24.18
N ARG A 210 3.40 29.54 -23.27
CA ARG A 210 2.97 28.16 -22.98
C ARG A 210 1.50 28.12 -22.58
N LYS A 211 1.09 28.99 -21.66
CA LYS A 211 -0.31 29.10 -21.22
C LYS A 211 -1.24 29.41 -22.41
N LEU A 212 -0.87 30.36 -23.26
CA LEU A 212 -1.64 30.71 -24.45
C LEU A 212 -1.74 29.52 -25.42
N ILE A 213 -0.66 28.78 -25.66
CA ILE A 213 -0.67 27.57 -26.50
C ILE A 213 -1.68 26.54 -25.96
N TYR A 214 -1.61 26.20 -24.68
CA TYR A 214 -2.56 25.24 -24.08
C TYR A 214 -4.02 25.72 -24.20
N GLN A 215 -4.30 26.99 -23.92
CA GLN A 215 -5.66 27.54 -24.03
C GLN A 215 -6.17 27.52 -25.48
N THR A 216 -5.35 27.95 -26.43
CA THR A 216 -5.73 28.02 -27.84
C THR A 216 -5.89 26.65 -28.46
N LEU A 217 -4.97 25.71 -28.23
CA LEU A 217 -5.06 24.36 -28.79
C LEU A 217 -6.24 23.58 -28.20
N ASN A 218 -6.50 23.69 -26.90
CA ASN A 218 -7.64 23.03 -26.25
C ASN A 218 -9.00 23.53 -26.79
N TRP A 219 -9.08 24.81 -27.17
CA TRP A 219 -10.28 25.39 -27.80
C TRP A 219 -10.40 25.02 -29.28
N LYS A 220 -9.32 25.20 -30.06
CA LYS A 220 -9.33 25.03 -31.52
C LYS A 220 -9.37 23.56 -31.93
N PHE A 221 -8.77 22.67 -31.14
CA PHE A 221 -8.66 21.24 -31.39
C PHE A 221 -9.12 20.43 -30.16
N PRO A 222 -10.44 20.40 -29.88
CA PRO A 222 -10.97 19.73 -28.68
C PRO A 222 -10.79 18.20 -28.68
N LYS A 223 -10.49 17.60 -29.84
CA LYS A 223 -10.20 16.18 -30.03
C LYS A 223 -9.08 16.01 -31.05
N GLY A 224 -8.42 14.85 -31.04
CA GLY A 224 -7.41 14.48 -32.03
C GLY A 224 -5.97 14.89 -31.71
N LEU A 225 -5.75 15.64 -30.63
CA LEU A 225 -4.42 16.09 -30.20
C LEU A 225 -4.15 15.75 -28.73
N HIS A 226 -2.90 15.41 -28.45
CA HIS A 226 -2.35 15.35 -27.11
C HIS A 226 -1.15 16.30 -27.00
N VAL A 227 -1.15 17.16 -25.98
CA VAL A 227 -0.15 18.21 -25.78
C VAL A 227 0.54 17.98 -24.44
N GLU A 228 1.86 17.76 -24.47
CA GLU A 228 2.67 17.56 -23.28
C GLU A 228 3.93 18.43 -23.30
N THR A 229 4.47 18.72 -22.11
CA THR A 229 5.73 19.45 -21.98
C THR A 229 6.84 18.44 -21.70
N ILE A 230 7.84 18.40 -22.57
CA ILE A 230 9.00 17.51 -22.46
C ILE A 230 10.20 18.31 -21.97
N GLU A 231 10.98 17.71 -21.06
CA GLU A 231 12.24 18.26 -20.58
C GLU A 231 13.40 17.47 -21.22
N THR A 232 14.29 18.17 -21.92
CA THR A 232 15.49 17.57 -22.53
C THR A 232 16.54 17.24 -21.46
N GLU A 233 17.56 16.46 -21.83
CA GLU A 233 18.73 16.20 -20.97
C GLU A 233 19.43 17.49 -20.50
N LYS A 234 19.32 18.57 -21.28
CA LYS A 234 19.85 19.90 -20.96
C LYS A 234 18.94 20.73 -20.04
N LYS A 235 17.85 20.15 -19.52
CA LYS A 235 16.79 20.81 -18.74
C LYS A 235 16.05 21.92 -19.49
N GLU A 236 16.11 21.93 -20.82
CA GLU A 236 15.30 22.83 -21.64
C GLU A 236 13.93 22.20 -21.86
N ARG A 237 12.88 23.00 -21.64
CA ARG A 237 11.50 22.55 -21.76
C ARG A 237 10.87 23.03 -23.06
N TYR A 238 10.31 22.10 -23.82
CA TYR A 238 9.57 22.37 -25.04
C TYR A 238 8.22 21.67 -25.01
N ILE A 239 7.32 22.05 -25.90
CA ILE A 239 5.98 21.45 -25.98
C ILE A 239 5.97 20.50 -27.17
N GLN A 240 5.55 19.25 -26.95
CA GLN A 240 5.29 18.30 -28.01
C GLN A 240 3.78 18.15 -28.20
N VAL A 241 3.34 18.27 -29.45
CA VAL A 241 1.96 18.03 -29.86
C VAL A 241 1.91 16.76 -30.68
N SER A 242 1.11 15.80 -30.26
CA SER A 242 0.95 14.50 -30.93
C SER A 242 -0.47 14.35 -31.47
N ARG A 243 -0.59 13.84 -32.70
CA ARG A 243 -1.88 13.44 -33.26
C ARG A 243 -2.27 12.11 -32.63
N VAL A 244 -3.42 12.09 -31.96
CA VAL A 244 -3.90 10.91 -31.25
C VAL A 244 -5.32 10.65 -31.72
N ASP A 245 -5.55 9.48 -32.33
CA ASP A 245 -6.90 9.05 -32.67
C ASP A 245 -7.71 8.69 -31.40
N ASP A 246 -9.03 8.56 -31.55
CA ASP A 246 -9.91 8.29 -30.41
C ASP A 246 -9.61 6.96 -29.72
N ASP A 247 -9.06 5.97 -30.44
CA ASP A 247 -8.74 4.65 -29.90
C ASP A 247 -7.40 4.68 -29.13
N GLU A 248 -6.38 5.33 -29.65
CA GLU A 248 -5.11 5.56 -28.98
C GLU A 248 -5.29 6.42 -27.73
N ARG A 249 -6.18 7.42 -27.78
CA ARG A 249 -6.54 8.22 -26.62
C ARG A 249 -7.14 7.37 -25.50
N LYS A 250 -8.15 6.55 -25.83
CA LYS A 250 -8.76 5.62 -24.87
C LYS A 250 -7.73 4.66 -24.29
N ARG A 251 -6.83 4.12 -25.13
CA ARG A 251 -5.73 3.25 -24.68
C ARG A 251 -4.79 3.95 -23.70
N ARG A 252 -4.41 5.20 -23.96
CA ARG A 252 -3.55 5.99 -23.05
C ARG A 252 -4.25 6.31 -21.73
N GLU A 253 -5.52 6.70 -21.77
CA GLU A 253 -6.33 6.96 -20.58
C GLU A 253 -6.48 5.70 -19.72
N GLN A 254 -6.73 4.54 -20.35
CA GLN A 254 -6.79 3.25 -19.68
C GLN A 254 -5.44 2.86 -19.04
N GLN A 255 -4.33 3.03 -19.77
CA GLN A 255 -2.99 2.77 -19.24
C GLN A 255 -2.62 3.68 -18.06
N LYS A 256 -3.04 4.94 -18.11
CA LYS A 256 -2.86 5.88 -16.99
C LYS A 256 -3.64 5.40 -15.76
N LEU A 257 -4.89 4.98 -15.96
CA LEU A 257 -5.73 4.47 -14.87
C LEU A 257 -5.15 3.20 -14.25
N GLU A 258 -4.64 2.28 -15.08
CA GLU A 258 -4.00 1.06 -14.62
C GLU A 258 -2.75 1.36 -13.79
N ARG A 259 -1.91 2.32 -14.23
CA ARG A 259 -0.74 2.76 -13.46
C ARG A 259 -1.12 3.39 -12.12
N GLU A 260 -2.11 4.30 -12.11
CA GLU A 260 -2.58 4.94 -10.87
C GLU A 260 -3.15 3.91 -9.88
N GLN A 261 -3.92 2.94 -10.38
CA GLN A 261 -4.45 1.85 -9.56
C GLN A 261 -3.34 0.95 -9.02
N GLU A 262 -2.28 0.73 -9.80
CA GLU A 262 -1.14 -0.07 -9.41
C GLU A 262 -0.29 0.63 -8.34
N GLU A 263 -0.02 1.93 -8.48
CA GLU A 263 0.65 2.75 -7.46
C GLU A 263 -0.10 2.72 -6.13
N LEU A 264 -1.44 2.76 -6.20
CA LEU A 264 -2.29 2.66 -5.03
C LEU A 264 -2.21 1.28 -4.36
N ASN A 265 -2.20 0.21 -5.15
CA ASN A 265 -2.03 -1.15 -4.63
C ASN A 265 -0.64 -1.37 -4.03
N ASP A 266 0.39 -0.72 -4.59
CA ASP A 266 1.75 -0.73 -4.05
C ASP A 266 1.83 0.07 -2.73
N ALA A 267 1.04 1.14 -2.58
CA ALA A 267 0.94 1.89 -1.33
C ALA A 267 0.30 1.08 -0.20
N VAL A 268 -0.83 0.40 -0.48
CA VAL A 268 -1.49 -0.50 0.49
C VAL A 268 -0.54 -1.64 0.89
N GLY A 269 0.29 -2.11 -0.05
CA GLY A 269 1.45 -2.96 0.21
C GLY A 269 1.11 -4.19 1.04
N PHE A 270 1.76 -4.33 2.20
CA PHE A 270 1.67 -5.54 3.02
C PHE A 270 0.26 -5.84 3.54
N SER A 271 -0.60 -4.82 3.76
CA SER A 271 -1.98 -5.02 4.22
C SER A 271 -2.79 -5.94 3.31
N ARG A 272 -2.43 -6.03 2.02
CA ARG A 272 -3.02 -6.98 1.07
C ARG A 272 -2.84 -8.44 1.48
N VAL A 273 -1.70 -8.79 2.09
CA VAL A 273 -1.44 -10.15 2.62
C VAL A 273 -2.33 -10.41 3.83
N ILE A 274 -2.47 -9.45 4.74
CA ILE A 274 -3.36 -9.55 5.90
C ILE A 274 -4.81 -9.72 5.48
N HIS A 275 -5.28 -8.95 4.48
CA HIS A 275 -6.62 -9.12 3.92
C HIS A 275 -6.81 -10.50 3.27
N ALA A 276 -5.79 -11.03 2.57
CA ALA A 276 -5.85 -12.38 2.00
C ALA A 276 -5.93 -13.46 3.08
N ILE A 277 -5.15 -13.34 4.16
CA ILE A 277 -5.22 -14.23 5.33
C ILE A 277 -6.62 -14.19 5.95
N SER A 278 -7.15 -13.00 6.23
CA SER A 278 -8.50 -12.83 6.80
C SER A 278 -9.59 -13.41 5.89
N LYS A 279 -9.55 -13.11 4.58
CA LYS A 279 -10.52 -13.62 3.59
C LYS A 279 -10.48 -15.13 3.42
N SER A 280 -9.33 -15.77 3.68
CA SER A 280 -9.18 -17.23 3.54
C SER A 280 -10.07 -18.01 4.51
N GLY A 281 -10.41 -17.43 5.67
CA GLY A 281 -11.14 -18.12 6.74
C GLY A 281 -10.40 -19.32 7.37
N LYS A 282 -9.11 -19.50 7.04
CA LYS A 282 -8.30 -20.64 7.53
C LYS A 282 -7.84 -20.42 8.96
N LEU A 283 -7.56 -21.51 9.67
CA LEU A 283 -7.01 -21.44 11.03
C LEU A 283 -5.64 -20.75 11.02
N VAL A 284 -5.47 -19.75 11.88
CA VAL A 284 -4.20 -19.08 12.13
C VAL A 284 -3.70 -19.45 13.53
N VAL A 285 -2.49 -19.96 13.59
CA VAL A 285 -1.81 -20.39 14.81
C VAL A 285 -0.66 -19.44 15.11
N GLY A 286 -0.45 -19.13 16.38
CA GLY A 286 0.70 -18.39 16.86
C GLY A 286 1.01 -18.80 18.30
N HIS A 287 2.23 -18.54 18.76
CA HIS A 287 2.67 -18.86 20.10
C HIS A 287 2.80 -17.57 20.92
N ASN A 288 2.06 -17.45 22.03
CA ASN A 288 2.01 -16.21 22.83
C ASN A 288 1.63 -14.96 21.99
N MET A 289 0.69 -15.14 21.06
CA MET A 289 0.48 -14.25 19.91
C MET A 289 -0.31 -12.97 20.20
N LEU A 290 -0.49 -12.58 21.46
CA LEU A 290 -1.35 -11.43 21.80
C LEU A 290 -0.80 -10.13 21.19
N LEU A 291 0.51 -9.91 21.31
CA LEU A 291 1.17 -8.75 20.73
C LEU A 291 1.17 -8.81 19.20
N ASP A 292 1.44 -9.98 18.60
CA ASP A 292 1.39 -10.17 17.15
C ASP A 292 0.04 -9.75 16.58
N VAL A 293 -1.04 -10.20 17.21
CA VAL A 293 -2.41 -9.88 16.81
C VAL A 293 -2.70 -8.40 16.99
N MET A 294 -2.34 -7.83 18.14
CA MET A 294 -2.54 -6.40 18.42
C MET A 294 -1.82 -5.52 17.40
N HIS A 295 -0.54 -5.78 17.13
CA HIS A 295 0.25 -5.06 16.15
C HIS A 295 -0.27 -5.25 14.72
N THR A 296 -0.69 -6.47 14.36
CA THR A 296 -1.25 -6.77 13.04
C THR A 296 -2.51 -5.96 12.77
N ILE A 297 -3.43 -5.92 13.74
CA ILE A 297 -4.65 -5.11 13.64
C ILE A 297 -4.30 -3.63 13.59
N HIS A 298 -3.46 -3.18 14.54
CA HIS A 298 -3.11 -1.77 14.71
C HIS A 298 -2.51 -1.16 13.45
N GLN A 299 -1.59 -1.87 12.79
CA GLN A 299 -0.85 -1.38 11.63
C GLN A 299 -1.59 -1.59 10.31
N PHE A 300 -2.21 -2.74 10.11
CA PHE A 300 -2.69 -3.15 8.78
C PHE A 300 -4.20 -3.07 8.61
N TYR A 301 -4.94 -2.76 9.67
CA TYR A 301 -6.39 -2.68 9.60
C TYR A 301 -6.92 -1.39 10.20
N CYS A 302 -6.80 -1.17 11.52
CA CYS A 302 -7.25 0.06 12.15
C CYS A 302 -6.56 0.27 13.50
N PRO A 303 -6.49 1.53 14.00
CA PRO A 303 -6.10 1.80 15.36
C PRO A 303 -6.91 0.94 16.36
N LEU A 304 -6.25 0.44 17.41
CA LEU A 304 -6.92 -0.38 18.42
C LEU A 304 -7.95 0.46 19.20
N PRO A 305 -9.19 -0.02 19.39
CA PRO A 305 -10.24 0.73 20.07
C PRO A 305 -9.93 0.96 21.56
N GLU A 306 -10.70 1.83 22.23
CA GLU A 306 -10.50 2.11 23.66
C GLU A 306 -10.89 0.94 24.57
N LYS A 307 -11.82 0.08 24.14
CA LYS A 307 -12.32 -1.05 24.94
C LYS A 307 -11.96 -2.39 24.32
N SER A 308 -11.58 -3.36 25.15
CA SER A 308 -11.23 -4.70 24.68
C SER A 308 -12.42 -5.46 24.07
N SER A 309 -13.65 -5.19 24.52
CA SER A 309 -14.87 -5.83 23.99
C SER A 309 -15.10 -5.52 22.50
N GLU A 310 -14.73 -4.32 22.07
CA GLU A 310 -14.77 -3.91 20.67
C GLU A 310 -13.72 -4.68 19.86
N SER A 311 -12.49 -4.81 20.37
CA SER A 311 -11.42 -5.62 19.77
C SER A 311 -11.75 -7.12 19.64
N VAL A 312 -12.42 -7.71 20.65
CA VAL A 312 -12.82 -9.13 20.61
C VAL A 312 -13.98 -9.37 19.63
N SER A 313 -14.97 -8.48 19.61
CA SER A 313 -16.05 -8.51 18.61
C SER A 313 -15.50 -8.35 17.18
N PHE A 314 -14.39 -7.65 17.06
CA PHE A 314 -13.72 -7.39 15.80
C PHE A 314 -12.86 -8.56 15.34
N LEU A 315 -12.07 -9.17 16.24
CA LEU A 315 -11.36 -10.43 16.01
C LEU A 315 -12.30 -11.54 15.53
N SER A 316 -13.49 -11.64 16.14
CA SER A 316 -14.51 -12.64 15.76
C SER A 316 -15.26 -12.30 14.45
N ARG A 317 -15.38 -11.03 14.06
CA ARG A 317 -15.99 -10.63 12.78
C ARG A 317 -15.02 -10.73 11.60
N SER A 318 -13.75 -10.37 11.80
CA SER A 318 -12.69 -10.45 10.78
C SER A 318 -12.11 -11.86 10.61
N ALA A 319 -12.31 -12.73 11.61
CA ALA A 319 -11.99 -14.14 11.56
C ALA A 319 -13.22 -14.95 11.99
N GLN A 320 -14.15 -15.18 11.06
CA GLN A 320 -15.36 -15.97 11.34
C GLN A 320 -15.08 -17.38 11.90
N HIS A 321 -13.82 -17.89 11.92
CA HIS A 321 -13.45 -19.14 12.60
C HIS A 321 -12.03 -19.26 13.20
N SER A 322 -11.19 -18.21 13.32
CA SER A 322 -9.73 -18.45 13.13
C SER A 322 -8.70 -17.86 14.11
N PHE A 323 -8.96 -17.82 15.42
CA PHE A 323 -7.86 -17.65 16.40
C PHE A 323 -7.93 -18.74 17.47
N SER A 324 -7.00 -19.70 17.42
CA SER A 324 -6.72 -20.59 18.53
C SER A 324 -5.23 -20.50 18.84
N GLY A 325 -4.92 -19.59 19.75
CA GLY A 325 -3.58 -19.36 20.29
C GLY A 325 -3.72 -18.75 21.68
N SER A 326 -3.73 -19.60 22.71
CA SER A 326 -3.70 -19.27 24.15
C SER A 326 -4.87 -18.48 24.77
N PHE A 327 -6.07 -18.48 24.17
CA PHE A 327 -7.32 -18.38 24.94
C PHE A 327 -8.32 -19.43 24.43
N LEU A 328 -8.45 -20.51 25.21
CA LEU A 328 -9.56 -21.48 25.27
C LEU A 328 -9.99 -22.25 23.99
N THR A 329 -9.87 -23.58 24.10
CA THR A 329 -10.47 -24.68 23.31
C THR A 329 -9.88 -25.04 21.93
N PRO A 330 -9.57 -26.32 21.67
CA PRO A 330 -9.15 -26.80 20.35
C PRO A 330 -10.29 -26.70 19.32
N PRO A 331 -9.97 -26.57 18.02
CA PRO A 331 -10.98 -26.49 16.96
C PRO A 331 -11.90 -27.71 16.96
N LYS A 332 -13.19 -27.49 17.14
CA LYS A 332 -14.22 -28.53 16.92
C LYS A 332 -14.35 -28.77 15.41
N SER A 333 -13.54 -29.67 14.86
CA SER A 333 -13.99 -30.61 13.81
C SER A 333 -12.92 -31.51 13.17
N TYR A 334 -11.60 -31.37 13.40
CA TYR A 334 -10.64 -32.21 12.63
C TYR A 334 -9.45 -32.80 13.39
N ILE A 335 -9.30 -32.55 14.69
CA ILE A 335 -8.24 -33.18 15.48
C ILE A 335 -8.87 -33.85 16.69
N SER A 336 -8.87 -35.19 16.70
CA SER A 336 -9.34 -36.00 17.81
C SER A 336 -8.61 -35.61 19.10
N ALA A 337 -9.34 -35.49 20.21
CA ALA A 337 -8.78 -35.27 21.54
C ALA A 337 -7.81 -36.38 22.02
N ARG A 338 -7.65 -37.46 21.24
CA ARG A 338 -6.65 -38.53 21.45
C ARG A 338 -5.45 -38.45 20.51
N SER A 339 -5.33 -37.38 19.70
CA SER A 339 -4.20 -37.19 18.81
C SER A 339 -2.93 -36.88 19.61
N LYS A 340 -1.88 -37.67 19.42
CA LYS A 340 -0.54 -37.43 20.01
C LYS A 340 0.19 -36.21 19.45
N LEU A 341 -0.46 -35.41 18.60
CA LEU A 341 0.11 -34.19 17.98
C LEU A 341 0.03 -32.94 18.86
N ILE A 342 -0.75 -32.97 19.94
CA ILE A 342 -0.83 -31.87 20.91
C ILE A 342 -0.57 -32.46 22.30
N GLU A 343 0.71 -32.59 22.67
CA GLU A 343 1.05 -32.69 24.08
C GLU A 343 1.10 -31.28 24.68
N PRO A 344 0.50 -31.05 25.86
CA PRO A 344 0.69 -29.81 26.58
C PRO A 344 2.18 -29.65 26.90
N PHE A 345 2.77 -28.55 26.44
CA PHE A 345 4.12 -28.16 26.85
C PHE A 345 4.09 -27.92 28.37
N HIS A 346 4.63 -28.87 29.14
CA HIS A 346 4.96 -28.64 30.53
C HIS A 346 6.24 -27.81 30.57
N ASN A 347 6.15 -26.55 30.98
CA ASN A 347 7.33 -25.76 31.36
C ASN A 347 8.09 -26.54 32.44
N LYS A 348 9.36 -26.85 32.19
CA LYS A 348 10.34 -27.17 33.24
C LYS A 348 10.95 -25.90 33.77
#